data_AF-A0A0Q5XGC6-F1
#
_entry.id   AF-A0A0Q5XGC6-F1
#
_cell.length_a   1.000
_cell.length_b   1.000
_cell.length_c   1.000
_cell.angle_alpha   90.00
_cell.angle_beta   90.00
_cell.angle_gamma   90.00
#
_symmetry.space_group_name_H-M   'P 1'
#
loop_
_entity.id
_entity.type
_entity.pdbx_description
1 polymer ?
#
loop_
_entity_poly.entity_id
_entity_poly.type
_entity_poly.pdbx_seq_one_letter_code
_entity_poly.pdbx_strand_id
1 'polypeptide(L)'
;MSGQTAFWFKLVVPEGIDLSRPGIYQWTIEGVGTYIGQSRNLRSRLREYDNNVRKLAAGLPYRKSKPYAFRAVHRELHAAKSSGAEITVTILENCGLKELNARERFWIAARATLNGPHTAR
;
A
#
# COMPACT_ATOMS: atom_id res chain seq x y z
N MET A 1 5.38 6.35 27.28
CA MET A 1 4.40 6.94 26.35
C MET A 1 4.78 6.53 24.94
N SER A 2 4.13 5.51 24.39
CA SER A 2 4.42 4.99 23.05
C SER A 2 3.71 5.87 22.03
N GLY A 3 4.43 6.82 21.43
CA GLY A 3 3.87 7.69 20.39
C GLY A 3 3.39 6.85 19.20
N GLN A 4 2.08 6.73 19.02
CA GLN A 4 1.50 6.23 17.78
C GLN A 4 1.85 7.24 16.69
N THR A 5 2.67 6.83 15.73
CA THR A 5 2.84 7.58 14.49
C THR A 5 1.49 7.53 13.76
N ALA A 6 0.72 8.62 13.81
CA ALA A 6 -0.51 8.72 13.06
C ALA A 6 -0.17 8.79 11.57
N PHE A 7 -0.60 7.78 10.82
CA PHE A 7 -0.48 7.79 9.37
C PHE A 7 -1.52 8.75 8.76
N TRP A 8 -1.24 9.30 7.59
CA TRP A 8 -2.20 10.11 6.81
C TRP A 8 -3.31 9.27 6.16
N PHE A 9 -3.37 7.98 6.46
CA PHE A 9 -4.36 7.02 6.00
C PHE A 9 -4.93 6.27 7.19
N LYS A 10 -6.15 5.77 7.04
CA LYS A 10 -6.77 4.86 8.01
C LYS A 10 -6.14 3.48 7.90
N LEU A 11 -5.60 2.96 9.00
CA LEU A 11 -5.07 1.60 9.07
C LEU A 11 -6.08 0.68 9.73
N VAL A 12 -6.52 -0.36 9.00
CA VAL A 12 -7.41 -1.42 9.51
C VAL A 12 -6.61 -2.71 9.64
N VAL A 13 -6.51 -3.20 10.88
CA VAL A 13 -5.81 -4.45 11.22
C VAL A 13 -6.82 -5.40 11.86
N PRO A 14 -7.25 -6.46 11.15
CA PRO A 14 -8.09 -7.50 11.74
C PRO A 14 -7.44 -8.15 12.96
N GLU A 15 -8.26 -8.72 13.84
CA GLU A 15 -7.79 -9.47 15.00
C GLU A 15 -6.85 -10.62 14.59
N GLY A 16 -5.82 -10.87 15.39
CA GLY A 16 -4.84 -11.94 15.13
C GLY A 16 -3.78 -11.63 14.08
N ILE A 17 -3.83 -10.45 13.42
CA ILE A 17 -2.81 -10.03 12.48
C ILE A 17 -1.60 -9.41 13.20
N ASP A 18 -0.41 -9.92 12.87
CA ASP A 18 0.87 -9.36 13.29
C ASP A 18 1.54 -8.61 12.13
N LEU A 19 1.68 -7.31 12.30
CA LEU A 19 2.33 -6.43 11.31
C LEU A 19 3.84 -6.67 11.16
N SER A 20 4.48 -7.37 12.10
CA SER A 20 5.90 -7.75 11.98
C SER A 20 6.12 -8.92 11.01
N ARG A 21 5.07 -9.64 10.66
CA ARG A 21 5.11 -10.84 9.82
C ARG A 21 4.85 -10.53 8.34
N PRO A 22 5.16 -11.48 7.43
CA PRO A 22 4.74 -11.40 6.05
C PRO A 22 3.22 -11.42 5.91
N GLY A 23 2.72 -10.86 4.82
CA GLY A 23 1.29 -10.87 4.54
C GLY A 23 0.87 -10.05 3.34
N ILE A 24 -0.45 -9.97 3.17
CA ILE A 24 -1.13 -9.26 2.07
C ILE A 24 -1.88 -8.06 2.64
N TYR A 25 -1.84 -6.95 1.92
CA TYR A 25 -2.53 -5.71 2.26
C TYR A 25 -3.29 -5.18 1.05
N GLN A 26 -4.35 -4.41 1.34
CA GLN A 26 -5.13 -3.67 0.36
C GLN A 26 -5.07 -2.18 0.67
N TRP A 27 -4.73 -1.38 -0.33
CA TRP A 27 -5.07 0.04 -0.35
C TRP A 27 -6.45 0.22 -0.98
N THR A 28 -7.27 1.07 -0.40
CA THR A 28 -8.54 1.55 -0.96
C THR A 28 -8.49 3.06 -0.97
N ILE A 29 -8.69 3.63 -2.15
CA ILE A 29 -8.68 5.06 -2.39
C ILE A 29 -10.06 5.44 -2.91
N GLU A 30 -10.75 6.32 -2.20
CA GLU A 30 -12.07 6.82 -2.59
C GLU A 30 -12.04 7.40 -4.00
N GLY A 31 -13.00 6.99 -4.84
CA GLY A 31 -13.12 7.44 -6.23
C GLY A 31 -12.09 6.87 -7.21
N VAL A 32 -11.05 6.16 -6.75
CA VAL A 32 -9.99 5.62 -7.62
C VAL A 32 -10.02 4.09 -7.69
N GLY A 33 -10.20 3.40 -6.56
CA GLY A 33 -10.31 1.94 -6.50
C GLY A 33 -9.39 1.29 -5.48
N THR A 34 -9.09 0.00 -5.70
CA THR A 34 -8.30 -0.80 -4.74
C THR A 34 -7.00 -1.30 -5.34
N TYR A 35 -5.94 -1.41 -4.53
CA TYR A 35 -4.66 -1.99 -4.93
C TYR A 35 -4.22 -3.04 -3.91
N ILE A 36 -3.84 -4.21 -4.37
CA ILE A 36 -3.36 -5.32 -3.53
C ILE A 36 -1.84 -5.37 -3.57
N GLY A 37 -1.22 -5.54 -2.42
CA GLY A 37 0.21 -5.77 -2.35
C GLY A 37 0.57 -6.81 -1.32
N GLN A 38 1.79 -7.31 -1.46
CA GLN A 38 2.39 -8.24 -0.52
C GLN A 38 3.67 -7.67 0.11
N SER A 39 4.00 -8.15 1.30
CA SER A 39 5.28 -7.82 1.95
C SER A 39 5.79 -8.97 2.80
N ARG A 40 7.12 -9.04 2.95
CA ARG A 40 7.79 -9.90 3.94
C ARG A 40 7.70 -9.33 5.36
N ASN A 41 7.37 -8.05 5.49
CA ASN A 41 7.14 -7.35 6.75
C ASN A 41 6.16 -6.20 6.50
N LEU A 42 4.95 -6.30 7.05
CA LEU A 42 3.88 -5.34 6.78
C LEU A 42 4.17 -3.97 7.39
N ARG A 43 4.69 -3.91 8.62
CA ARG A 43 5.02 -2.66 9.32
C ARG A 43 6.05 -1.83 8.55
N SER A 44 7.12 -2.46 8.08
CA SER A 44 8.13 -1.81 7.25
C SER A 44 7.51 -1.30 5.96
N ARG A 45 6.66 -2.10 5.31
CA ARG A 45 6.00 -1.69 4.07
C ARG A 45 5.11 -0.46 4.24
N LEU A 46 4.33 -0.37 5.32
CA LEU A 46 3.50 0.81 5.61
C LEU A 46 4.37 2.08 5.74
N ARG A 47 5.50 1.99 6.44
CA ARG A 47 6.48 3.09 6.53
C ARG A 47 7.12 3.44 5.18
N GLU A 48 7.39 2.44 4.35
CA GLU A 48 7.89 2.67 2.98
C GLU A 48 6.91 3.47 2.14
N TYR A 49 5.60 3.14 2.19
CA TYR A 49 4.57 3.91 1.49
C TYR A 49 4.50 5.35 1.99
N ASP A 50 4.44 5.55 3.30
CA ASP A 50 4.44 6.89 3.91
C ASP A 50 5.64 7.73 3.43
N ASN A 51 6.85 7.17 3.53
CA ASN A 51 8.06 7.85 3.09
C ASN A 51 8.09 8.10 1.57
N ASN A 52 7.60 7.18 0.74
CA ASN A 52 7.56 7.37 -0.71
C ASN A 52 6.56 8.45 -1.12
N VAL A 53 5.39 8.52 -0.47
CA VAL A 53 4.42 9.60 -0.70
C VAL A 53 4.98 10.94 -0.24
N ARG A 54 5.65 10.98 0.92
CA ARG A 54 6.36 12.18 1.39
C ARG A 54 7.44 12.65 0.41
N LYS A 55 8.23 11.72 -0.14
CA LYS A 55 9.24 12.03 -1.16
C LYS A 55 8.62 12.59 -2.43
N LEU A 56 7.53 11.98 -2.92
CA LEU A 56 6.78 12.49 -4.07
C LEU A 56 6.33 13.94 -3.84
N ALA A 57 5.72 14.22 -2.69
CA ALA A 57 5.25 15.56 -2.33
C ALA A 57 6.39 16.59 -2.29
N ALA A 58 7.58 16.17 -1.85
CA ALA A 58 8.76 17.02 -1.78
C ALA A 58 9.58 17.08 -3.08
N GLY A 59 9.13 16.43 -4.18
CA GLY A 59 9.90 16.34 -5.43
C GLY A 59 11.20 15.54 -5.30
N LEU A 60 11.35 14.72 -4.26
CA LEU A 60 12.55 13.94 -3.98
C LEU A 60 12.57 12.61 -4.75
N PRO A 61 13.77 12.10 -5.09
CA PRO A 61 13.90 10.86 -5.84
C PRO A 61 13.41 9.63 -5.06
N TYR A 62 12.79 8.68 -5.76
CA TYR A 62 12.36 7.40 -5.20
C TYR A 62 13.53 6.63 -4.58
N ARG A 63 14.54 6.32 -5.42
CA ARG A 63 15.81 5.71 -5.05
C ARG A 63 16.94 6.38 -5.82
N LYS A 64 18.15 6.41 -5.25
CA LYS A 64 19.34 7.03 -5.88
C LYS A 64 19.57 6.53 -7.32
N SER A 65 19.45 5.22 -7.54
CA SER A 65 19.64 4.60 -8.85
C SER A 65 18.41 4.63 -9.77
N LYS A 66 17.22 4.95 -9.24
CA LYS A 66 15.95 4.95 -9.99
C LYS A 66 15.06 6.10 -9.50
N PRO A 67 15.44 7.36 -9.77
CA PRO A 67 14.82 8.54 -9.16
C PRO A 67 13.33 8.69 -9.47
N TYR A 68 12.88 8.28 -10.67
CA TYR A 68 11.51 8.50 -11.14
C TYR A 68 10.61 7.25 -11.08
N ALA A 69 11.13 6.11 -10.58
CA ALA A 69 10.45 4.82 -10.62
C ALA A 69 9.43 4.61 -9.48
N PHE A 70 8.77 5.67 -9.03
CA PHE A 70 7.60 5.53 -8.17
C PHE A 70 6.53 4.68 -8.89
N ARG A 71 5.88 3.78 -8.16
CA ARG A 71 4.82 2.91 -8.70
C ARG A 71 3.54 3.73 -8.91
N ALA A 72 2.65 3.26 -9.79
CA ALA A 72 1.35 3.91 -10.03
C ALA A 72 0.60 4.18 -8.71
N VAL A 73 0.46 3.17 -7.85
CA VAL A 73 -0.15 3.33 -6.51
C VAL A 73 0.50 4.42 -5.66
N HIS A 74 1.82 4.68 -5.75
CA HIS A 74 2.42 5.78 -4.97
C HIS A 74 1.94 7.14 -5.49
N ARG A 75 1.74 7.29 -6.79
CA ARG A 75 1.23 8.51 -7.42
C ARG A 75 -0.24 8.71 -7.09
N GLU A 76 -1.06 7.66 -7.19
CA GLU A 76 -2.47 7.71 -6.81
C GLU A 76 -2.66 8.08 -5.34
N LEU A 77 -1.89 7.47 -4.44
CA LEU A 77 -1.92 7.81 -3.01
C LEU A 77 -1.51 9.26 -2.75
N HIS A 78 -0.51 9.77 -3.46
CA HIS A 78 -0.10 11.17 -3.35
C HIS A 78 -1.20 12.12 -3.85
N ALA A 79 -1.80 11.82 -5.00
CA ALA A 79 -2.89 12.61 -5.57
C ALA A 79 -4.11 12.63 -4.63
N ALA A 80 -4.56 11.46 -4.16
CA ALA A 80 -5.67 11.31 -3.24
C ALA A 80 -5.43 12.03 -1.90
N LYS A 81 -4.21 11.94 -1.35
CA LYS A 81 -3.84 12.68 -0.14
C LYS A 81 -3.93 14.19 -0.36
N SER A 82 -3.52 14.67 -1.54
CA SER A 82 -3.51 16.09 -1.89
C SER A 82 -4.92 16.64 -2.12
N SER A 83 -5.83 15.81 -2.63
CA SER A 83 -7.24 16.16 -2.83
C SER A 83 -8.13 15.94 -1.61
N GLY A 84 -7.58 15.39 -0.51
CA GLY A 84 -8.33 15.09 0.71
C GLY A 84 -9.27 13.88 0.61
N ALA A 85 -9.08 13.01 -0.39
CA ALA A 85 -9.88 11.80 -0.55
C ALA A 85 -9.62 10.79 0.59
N GLU A 86 -10.62 9.98 0.95
CA GLU A 86 -10.41 8.95 1.98
C GLU A 86 -9.47 7.85 1.48
N ILE A 87 -8.47 7.52 2.30
CA ILE A 87 -7.50 6.47 2.02
C ILE A 87 -7.46 5.51 3.20
N THR A 88 -7.77 4.25 2.91
CA THR A 88 -7.70 3.15 3.86
C THR A 88 -6.67 2.12 3.41
N VAL A 89 -5.87 1.61 4.35
CA VAL A 89 -5.11 0.37 4.15
C VAL A 89 -5.63 -0.69 5.10
N THR A 90 -6.04 -1.83 4.54
CA THR A 90 -6.52 -2.98 5.30
C THR A 90 -5.52 -4.11 5.15
N ILE A 91 -5.07 -4.67 6.27
CA ILE A 91 -4.30 -5.92 6.22
C ILE A 91 -5.26 -7.08 6.02
N LEU A 92 -5.04 -7.87 4.97
CA LEU A 92 -5.96 -8.94 4.59
C LEU A 92 -5.61 -10.26 5.27
N GLU A 93 -4.31 -10.56 5.37
CA GLU A 93 -3.83 -11.81 5.95
C GLU A 93 -2.35 -11.72 6.33
N ASN A 94 -1.95 -12.52 7.32
CA ASN A 94 -0.57 -13.01 7.41
C ASN A 94 -0.47 -14.35 6.69
N CYS A 95 0.62 -14.57 5.94
CA CYS A 95 0.89 -15.84 5.26
C CYS A 95 2.39 -16.15 5.24
N GLY A 96 2.75 -17.37 4.84
CA GLY A 96 4.14 -17.81 4.74
C GLY A 96 4.89 -17.10 3.60
N LEU A 97 6.21 -16.93 3.75
CA LEU A 97 7.06 -16.29 2.73
C LEU A 97 6.97 -16.97 1.35
N LYS A 98 6.80 -18.30 1.33
CA LYS A 98 6.68 -19.08 0.09
C LYS A 98 5.31 -18.93 -0.58
N GLU A 99 4.30 -18.48 0.18
CA GLU A 99 2.91 -18.41 -0.26
C GLU A 99 2.52 -17.03 -0.76
N LEU A 100 3.27 -16.00 -0.33
CA LEU A 100 3.11 -14.59 -0.65
C LEU A 100 2.60 -14.32 -2.09
N ASN A 101 3.31 -14.82 -3.11
CA ASN A 101 2.91 -14.62 -4.51
C ASN A 101 1.58 -15.29 -4.88
N ALA A 102 1.34 -16.50 -4.38
CA ALA A 102 0.10 -17.23 -4.66
C ALA A 102 -1.08 -16.53 -3.99
N ARG A 103 -0.89 -16.05 -2.76
CA ARG A 103 -1.91 -15.32 -2.00
C ARG A 103 -2.20 -13.94 -2.56
N GLU A 104 -1.19 -13.21 -3.00
CA GLU A 104 -1.38 -11.93 -3.70
C GLU A 104 -2.25 -12.11 -4.94
N ARG A 105 -1.96 -13.13 -5.77
CA ARG A 105 -2.79 -13.45 -6.95
C ARG A 105 -4.21 -13.85 -6.59
N PHE A 106 -4.39 -14.65 -5.53
CA PHE A 106 -5.72 -14.99 -5.03
C PHE A 106 -6.52 -13.73 -4.69
N TRP A 107 -5.94 -12.79 -3.94
CA TRP A 107 -6.63 -11.55 -3.56
C TRP A 107 -6.85 -10.58 -4.72
N ILE A 108 -5.93 -10.53 -5.69
CA ILE A 108 -6.12 -9.77 -6.92
C ILE A 108 -7.30 -10.33 -7.72
N ALA A 109 -7.44 -11.65 -7.81
CA ALA A 109 -8.56 -12.29 -8.52
C ALA A 109 -9.89 -12.14 -7.77
N ALA A 110 -9.84 -12.18 -6.43
CA ALA A 110 -11.03 -12.08 -5.58
C ALA A 110 -11.58 -10.66 -5.45
N ARG A 111 -10.88 -9.63 -5.94
CA ARG A 111 -11.26 -8.21 -5.79
C ARG A 111 -11.12 -7.45 -7.11
N ALA A 112 -11.88 -6.37 -7.28
CA ALA A 112 -11.68 -5.45 -8.39
C ALA A 112 -10.49 -4.51 -8.07
N THR A 113 -9.34 -4.74 -8.70
CA THR A 113 -8.06 -4.08 -8.32
C THR A 113 -7.38 -3.33 -9.46
N LEU A 114 -6.58 -2.35 -9.10
CA LEU A 114 -5.71 -1.51 -9.94
C LEU A 114 -4.34 -2.16 -10.21
N ASN A 115 -4.20 -3.46 -9.97
CA ASN A 115 -2.93 -4.17 -10.14
C ASN A 115 -2.58 -4.47 -11.62
N GLY A 116 -3.50 -4.21 -12.55
CA GLY A 116 -3.31 -4.35 -14.00
C GLY A 116 -2.88 -3.05 -14.71
N PRO A 117 -2.56 -3.11 -16.02
CA PRO A 117 -2.36 -1.89 -16.81
C PRO A 117 -3.64 -1.04 -16.76
N HIS A 118 -3.49 0.29 -16.65
CA HIS A 118 -4.61 1.20 -16.88
C HIS A 118 -5.10 0.98 -18.31
N THR A 119 -6.13 0.16 -18.51
CA THR A 119 -6.97 0.31 -19.69
C THR A 119 -7.72 1.61 -19.47
N ALA A 120 -7.25 2.66 -20.16
CA ALA A 120 -8.08 3.82 -20.42
C ALA A 120 -9.43 3.30 -20.92
N ARG A 121 -10.49 3.56 -20.17
CA ARG A 121 -11.85 3.52 -20.70
C ARG A 121 -12.13 4.87 -21.34
#